data_AF-A0A8J6HTB0-F1
#
_entry.id   AF-A0A8J6HTB0-F1
#
_cell.length_a   1.000
_cell.length_b   1.000
_cell.length_c   1.000
_cell.angle_alpha   90.00
_cell.angle_beta   90.00
_cell.angle_gamma   90.00
#
_symmetry.space_group_name_H-M   'P 1'
#
loop_
_entity.id
_entity.type
_entity.pdbx_description
1 polymer ?
#
loop_
_entity_poly.entity_id
_entity_poly.type
_entity_poly.pdbx_seq_one_letter_code
_entity_poly.pdbx_strand_id
1 'polypeptide(L)'
;MFYHPIISQEMRSLMRYWRPWRQLIANHDVESSMRFGKEKFQASMDLQHFKPEDITVQVSDNVVTVEGKHEEQQDKYGCVSRHFVRKFVLPEGHDLNKLESTLSPDGILSITAPRIVQEEQGRTIPITRIEKPHAEDEAGKK
;
A
#
# COMPACT_ATOMS: atom_id res chain seq x y z
N MET A 1 -29.23 -8.47 -47.83
CA MET A 1 -27.94 -7.74 -47.94
C MET A 1 -27.99 -6.59 -46.97
N PHE A 2 -27.37 -6.74 -45.81
CA PHE A 2 -27.50 -5.81 -44.69
C PHE A 2 -26.47 -4.68 -44.82
N TYR A 3 -26.95 -3.44 -44.76
CA TYR A 3 -26.15 -2.22 -44.73
C TYR A 3 -25.33 -2.16 -43.43
N HIS A 4 -24.01 -1.99 -43.54
CA HIS A 4 -23.17 -1.59 -42.40
C HIS A 4 -22.98 -0.07 -42.43
N PRO A 5 -23.35 0.69 -41.38
CA PRO A 5 -23.10 2.12 -41.35
C PRO A 5 -21.63 2.41 -41.08
N ILE A 6 -21.07 3.34 -41.86
CA ILE A 6 -19.73 3.90 -41.69
C ILE A 6 -19.77 4.84 -40.48
N ILE A 7 -19.15 4.43 -39.38
CA ILE A 7 -19.00 5.28 -38.20
C ILE A 7 -17.91 6.32 -38.49
N SER A 8 -18.32 7.58 -38.57
CA SER A 8 -17.46 8.75 -38.77
C SER A 8 -16.37 8.87 -37.70
N GLN A 9 -15.21 9.40 -38.09
CA GLN A 9 -14.04 9.65 -37.24
C GLN A 9 -14.36 10.51 -35.99
N GLU A 10 -15.43 11.31 -36.04
CA GLU A 10 -15.95 12.13 -34.93
C GLU A 10 -16.60 11.29 -33.81
N MET A 11 -17.16 10.11 -34.11
CA MET A 11 -17.74 9.21 -33.10
C MET A 11 -16.69 8.45 -32.27
N ARG A 12 -15.39 8.57 -32.63
CA ARG A 12 -14.29 8.07 -31.79
C ARG A 12 -14.01 8.97 -30.58
N SER A 13 -14.45 10.24 -30.62
CA SER A 13 -14.21 11.18 -29.53
C SER A 13 -15.28 11.09 -28.44
N LEU A 14 -16.52 10.78 -28.80
CA LEU A 14 -17.63 10.65 -27.85
C LEU A 14 -17.67 9.29 -27.11
N MET A 15 -16.88 8.31 -27.57
CA MET A 15 -16.60 7.08 -26.80
C MET A 15 -15.47 7.22 -25.76
N ARG A 16 -15.04 8.45 -25.44
CA ARG A 16 -14.18 8.72 -24.27
C ARG A 16 -14.96 9.01 -22.98
N TYR A 17 -16.28 9.17 -23.05
CA TYR A 17 -17.11 9.58 -21.91
C TYR A 17 -18.30 8.65 -21.63
N TRP A 18 -18.16 7.35 -21.90
CA TRP A 18 -19.11 6.35 -21.42
C TRP A 18 -18.39 5.26 -20.63
N ARG A 19 -18.42 5.38 -19.29
CA ARG A 19 -17.89 4.37 -18.36
C ARG A 19 -19.02 3.50 -17.83
N PRO A 20 -19.00 2.19 -18.16
CA PRO A 20 -19.14 1.21 -17.07
C PRO A 20 -18.12 0.06 -17.17
N TRP A 21 -16.87 0.33 -17.55
CA TRP A 21 -15.80 -0.68 -17.63
C TRP A 21 -14.63 -0.37 -16.68
N ARG A 22 -14.92 0.14 -15.47
CA ARG A 22 -13.93 0.28 -14.39
C ARG A 22 -13.81 -0.99 -13.53
N GLN A 23 -14.46 -2.09 -13.93
CA GLN A 23 -14.51 -3.34 -13.16
C GLN A 23 -14.09 -4.59 -13.96
N LEU A 24 -13.63 -4.44 -15.21
CA LEU A 24 -13.20 -5.58 -16.04
C LEU A 24 -11.72 -5.57 -16.44
N ILE A 25 -10.94 -4.58 -15.99
CA ILE A 25 -9.53 -4.85 -15.66
C ILE A 25 -9.60 -5.37 -14.24
N ALA A 26 -9.90 -6.65 -14.07
CA ALA A 26 -9.70 -7.30 -12.79
C ALA A 26 -8.23 -7.06 -12.44
N ASN A 27 -8.03 -6.18 -11.46
CA ASN A 27 -6.73 -5.89 -10.88
C ASN A 27 -6.07 -7.24 -10.60
N HIS A 28 -4.96 -7.55 -11.27
CA HIS A 28 -3.90 -8.19 -10.50
C HIS A 28 -3.43 -7.09 -9.56
N ASP A 29 -4.14 -6.94 -8.42
CA ASP A 29 -3.62 -6.18 -7.32
C ASP A 29 -2.29 -6.85 -7.00
N VAL A 30 -1.21 -6.08 -7.14
CA VAL A 30 0.11 -6.54 -6.73
C VAL A 30 -0.01 -6.99 -5.28
N GLU A 31 0.26 -8.27 -5.02
CA GLU A 31 0.21 -8.79 -3.67
C GLU A 31 1.28 -8.08 -2.85
N SER A 32 0.88 -7.49 -1.74
CA SER A 32 1.77 -6.73 -0.86
C SER A 32 1.55 -7.14 0.58
N SER A 33 2.62 -7.31 1.34
CA SER A 33 2.58 -7.54 2.78
C SER A 33 3.44 -6.52 3.54
N MET A 34 3.06 -6.22 4.78
CA MET A 34 3.78 -5.28 5.64
C MET A 34 3.97 -5.91 7.01
N ARG A 35 5.19 -5.80 7.54
CA ARG A 35 5.59 -6.32 8.84
C ARG A 35 6.28 -5.22 9.63
N PHE A 36 5.84 -5.04 10.87
CA PHE A 36 6.47 -4.15 11.83
C PHE A 36 7.25 -5.01 12.83
N GLY A 37 8.56 -5.13 12.62
CA GLY A 37 9.46 -5.78 13.58
C GLY A 37 9.84 -4.82 14.70
N LYS A 38 10.33 -5.36 15.83
CA LYS A 38 10.83 -4.55 16.96
C LYS A 38 11.98 -3.60 16.57
N GLU A 39 12.76 -4.01 15.56
CA GLU A 39 13.99 -3.33 15.14
C GLU A 39 13.89 -2.71 13.74
N LYS A 40 12.93 -3.15 12.91
CA LYS A 40 12.81 -2.67 11.53
C LYS A 40 11.38 -2.77 10.99
N PHE A 41 11.06 -1.82 10.12
CA PHE A 41 9.96 -1.88 9.19
C PHE A 41 10.33 -2.74 7.98
N GLN A 42 9.40 -3.55 7.49
CA GLN A 42 9.55 -4.29 6.23
C GLN A 42 8.23 -4.34 5.45
N ALA A 43 8.27 -3.95 4.18
CA ALA A 43 7.21 -4.17 3.20
C ALA A 43 7.71 -5.07 2.07
N SER A 44 6.86 -5.94 1.54
CA SER A 44 7.18 -6.84 0.43
C SER A 44 6.08 -6.80 -0.62
N MET A 45 6.45 -6.87 -1.90
CA MET A 45 5.53 -6.83 -3.05
C MET A 45 5.94 -7.82 -4.14
N ASP A 46 4.97 -8.54 -4.72
CA ASP A 46 5.22 -9.39 -5.89
C ASP A 46 5.13 -8.58 -7.19
N LEU A 47 6.28 -8.35 -7.82
CA LEU A 47 6.47 -7.59 -9.05
C LEU A 47 6.97 -8.46 -10.21
N GLN A 48 6.75 -9.79 -10.18
CA GLN A 48 7.25 -10.72 -11.21
C GLN A 48 6.79 -10.39 -12.65
N HIS A 49 5.75 -9.58 -12.80
CA HIS A 49 5.20 -9.16 -14.09
C HIS A 49 5.73 -7.80 -14.58
N PHE A 50 6.69 -7.22 -13.88
CA PHE A 50 7.35 -5.95 -14.22
C PHE A 50 8.84 -6.19 -14.43
N LYS A 51 9.42 -5.50 -15.42
CA LYS A 51 10.87 -5.47 -15.56
C LYS A 51 11.45 -4.52 -14.50
N PRO A 52 12.68 -4.73 -14.02
CA PRO A 52 13.31 -3.83 -13.07
C PRO A 52 13.29 -2.36 -13.53
N GLU A 53 13.43 -2.11 -14.83
CA GLU A 53 13.45 -0.77 -15.42
C GLU A 53 12.06 -0.10 -15.44
N ASP A 54 10.99 -0.88 -15.31
CA ASP A 54 9.60 -0.40 -15.27
C ASP A 54 9.18 -0.01 -13.83
N ILE A 55 10.02 -0.24 -12.82
CA ILE A 55 9.72 -0.07 -11.39
C ILE A 55 10.41 1.19 -10.87
N THR A 56 9.66 2.02 -10.17
CA THR A 56 10.14 3.22 -9.49
C THR A 56 9.75 3.19 -8.01
N VAL A 57 10.72 3.46 -7.14
CA VAL A 57 10.51 3.62 -5.69
C VAL A 57 10.87 5.05 -5.32
N GLN A 58 9.93 5.76 -4.69
CA GLN A 58 10.09 7.14 -4.25
C GLN A 58 9.68 7.29 -2.79
N VAL A 59 10.30 8.25 -2.12
CA VAL A 59 9.99 8.59 -0.73
C VAL A 59 9.71 10.08 -0.67
N SER A 60 8.57 10.44 -0.09
CA SER A 60 8.23 11.82 0.26
C SER A 60 7.66 11.82 1.66
N ASP A 61 8.22 12.68 2.52
CA ASP A 61 7.91 12.73 3.94
C ASP A 61 8.08 11.34 4.59
N ASN A 62 7.02 10.71 5.05
CA ASN A 62 7.00 9.36 5.59
C ASN A 62 6.28 8.35 4.68
N VAL A 63 6.07 8.67 3.40
CA VAL A 63 5.34 7.83 2.45
C VAL A 63 6.29 7.29 1.39
N VAL A 64 6.39 5.96 1.32
CA VAL A 64 7.07 5.25 0.23
C VAL A 64 6.05 4.93 -0.85
N THR A 65 6.28 5.41 -2.05
CA THR A 65 5.47 5.14 -3.25
C THR A 65 6.24 4.19 -4.16
N VAL A 66 5.62 3.06 -4.50
CA VAL A 66 6.12 2.11 -5.49
C VAL A 66 5.20 2.19 -6.71
N GLU A 67 5.76 2.52 -7.86
CA GLU A 67 5.06 2.54 -9.14
C GLU A 67 5.70 1.54 -10.08
N GLY A 68 4.90 0.69 -10.72
CA GLY A 68 5.34 -0.13 -11.83
C GLY A 68 4.51 0.20 -13.06
N LYS A 69 5.17 0.64 -14.13
CA LYS A 69 4.52 1.06 -15.37
C LYS A 69 5.11 0.29 -16.55
N HIS A 70 4.38 -0.70 -17.01
CA HIS A 70 4.70 -1.49 -18.20
C HIS A 70 3.81 -1.05 -19.37
N GLU A 71 4.42 -0.39 -20.35
CA GLU A 71 3.74 0.04 -21.56
C GLU A 71 3.39 -1.14 -22.47
N GLU A 72 2.43 -0.95 -23.37
CA GLU A 72 1.92 -1.95 -24.31
C GLU A 72 3.07 -2.68 -25.03
N GLN A 73 3.33 -3.94 -24.65
CA GLN A 73 4.15 -4.84 -25.43
C GLN A 73 3.25 -5.79 -26.21
N GLN A 74 3.44 -5.83 -27.53
CA GLN A 74 2.85 -6.85 -28.37
C GLN A 74 3.48 -8.19 -28.00
N ASP A 75 2.65 -9.12 -27.54
CA ASP A 75 3.00 -10.52 -27.43
C ASP A 75 2.37 -11.31 -28.59
N LYS A 76 2.58 -12.63 -28.60
CA LYS A 76 2.05 -13.53 -29.64
C LYS A 76 0.51 -13.58 -29.69
N TYR A 77 -0.18 -13.07 -28.68
CA TYR A 77 -1.62 -13.24 -28.46
C TYR A 77 -2.38 -11.91 -28.28
N GLY A 78 -1.70 -10.76 -28.26
CA GLY A 78 -2.32 -9.45 -28.13
C GLY A 78 -1.35 -8.40 -27.61
N CYS A 79 -1.91 -7.39 -26.93
CA CYS A 79 -1.15 -6.33 -26.31
C CYS A 79 -1.38 -6.35 -24.80
N VAL A 80 -0.30 -6.33 -24.02
CA VAL A 80 -0.39 -6.32 -22.55
C VAL A 80 0.20 -5.02 -22.02
N SER A 81 -0.60 -4.31 -21.23
CA SER A 81 -0.15 -3.17 -20.44
C SER A 81 -0.52 -3.40 -18.98
N ARG A 82 0.38 -3.03 -18.08
CA ARG A 82 0.17 -3.12 -16.63
C ARG A 82 0.64 -1.83 -15.98
N HIS A 83 -0.15 -1.31 -15.05
CA HIS A 83 0.23 -0.15 -14.26
C HIS A 83 -0.29 -0.32 -12.83
N PHE A 84 0.59 -0.15 -11.85
CA PHE A 84 0.18 -0.06 -10.44
C PHE A 84 0.90 1.07 -9.74
N VAL A 85 0.25 1.58 -8.69
CA VAL A 85 0.86 2.48 -7.71
C VAL A 85 0.45 1.99 -6.32
N ARG A 86 1.43 1.69 -5.47
CA ARG A 86 1.22 1.31 -4.08
C ARG A 86 1.93 2.29 -3.17
N LYS A 87 1.28 2.66 -2.07
CA LYS A 87 1.83 3.58 -1.08
C LYS A 87 1.90 2.90 0.28
N PHE A 88 3.02 3.06 0.95
CA PHE A 88 3.26 2.60 2.31
C PHE A 88 3.60 3.79 3.19
N VAL A 89 2.88 3.93 4.29
CA VAL A 89 3.21 4.90 5.32
C VAL A 89 4.19 4.24 6.28
N LEU A 90 5.38 4.82 6.41
CA LEU A 90 6.34 4.39 7.41
C LEU A 90 5.86 4.87 8.80
N PRO A 91 5.85 3.98 9.81
CA PRO A 91 5.58 4.40 11.17
C PRO A 91 6.64 5.38 11.67
N GLU A 92 6.24 6.22 12.62
CA GLU A 92 7.17 7.07 13.35
C GLU A 92 8.28 6.24 14.01
N GLY A 93 9.44 6.87 14.22
CA GLY A 93 10.59 6.23 14.85
C GLY A 93 11.38 5.29 13.94
N HIS A 94 11.21 5.36 12.62
CA HIS A 94 12.07 4.67 11.63
C HIS A 94 12.93 5.68 10.87
N ASP A 95 14.16 5.29 10.55
CA ASP A 95 15.13 6.15 9.88
C ASP A 95 14.94 6.09 8.36
N LEU A 96 14.37 7.16 7.81
CA LEU A 96 14.14 7.31 6.37
C LEU A 96 15.45 7.37 5.56
N ASN A 97 16.54 7.87 6.15
CA ASN A 97 17.83 7.99 5.45
C ASN A 97 18.49 6.62 5.25
N LYS A 98 18.06 5.62 6.02
CA LYS A 98 18.52 4.23 5.93
C LYS A 98 17.44 3.32 5.33
N LEU A 99 16.53 3.89 4.54
CA LEU A 99 15.59 3.11 3.76
C LEU A 99 16.36 2.37 2.66
N GLU A 100 16.12 1.07 2.56
CA GLU A 100 16.69 0.21 1.53
C GLU A 100 15.58 -0.48 0.73
N SER A 101 15.81 -0.67 -0.56
CA SER A 101 14.94 -1.42 -1.45
C SER A 101 15.74 -2.45 -2.25
N THR A 102 15.28 -3.70 -2.26
CA THR A 102 15.91 -4.79 -3.01
C THR A 102 14.87 -5.55 -3.81
N LEU A 103 15.18 -5.87 -5.07
CA LEU A 103 14.35 -6.71 -5.92
C LEU A 103 15.06 -8.06 -6.12
N SER A 104 14.40 -9.14 -5.72
CA SER A 104 14.96 -10.49 -5.88
C SER A 104 14.75 -11.03 -7.31
N PRO A 105 15.51 -12.07 -7.72
CA PRO A 105 15.40 -12.64 -9.07
C PRO A 105 14.02 -13.25 -9.40
N ASP A 106 13.26 -13.64 -8.39
CA ASP A 106 11.87 -14.11 -8.48
C ASP A 106 10.84 -12.98 -8.49
N GLY A 107 11.28 -11.72 -8.52
CA GLY A 107 10.41 -10.55 -8.70
C GLY A 107 9.82 -9.98 -7.40
N ILE A 108 10.31 -10.38 -6.23
CA ILE A 108 9.83 -9.85 -4.95
C ILE A 108 10.61 -8.59 -4.58
N LEU A 109 9.92 -7.45 -4.52
CA LEU A 109 10.47 -6.21 -3.98
C LEU A 109 10.37 -6.23 -2.45
N SER A 110 11.46 -5.98 -1.76
CA SER A 110 11.51 -5.78 -0.30
C SER A 110 11.98 -4.36 0.01
N ILE A 111 11.22 -3.65 0.84
CA ILE A 111 11.53 -2.30 1.34
C ILE A 111 11.72 -2.39 2.85
N THR A 112 12.85 -1.92 3.37
CA THR A 112 13.17 -1.98 4.80
C THR A 112 13.66 -0.64 5.33
N ALA A 113 13.24 -0.29 6.54
CA ALA A 113 13.77 0.86 7.29
C ALA A 113 14.10 0.43 8.72
N PRO A 114 15.29 0.74 9.24
CA PRO A 114 15.63 0.43 10.63
C PRO A 114 14.89 1.37 11.58
N ARG A 115 14.59 0.88 12.78
CA ARG A 115 14.07 1.70 13.87
C ARG A 115 15.18 2.62 14.38
N ILE A 116 14.84 3.88 14.64
CA ILE A 116 15.72 4.84 15.32
C ILE A 116 15.82 4.36 16.77
N VAL A 117 17.01 3.92 17.17
CA VAL A 117 17.28 3.52 18.56
C VAL A 117 17.30 4.80 19.40
N GLN A 118 16.20 5.08 20.09
CA GLN A 118 16.19 6.02 21.21
C GLN A 118 16.42 5.22 22.49
N GLU A 119 17.34 5.67 23.34
CA GLU A 119 17.51 5.10 24.69
C GLU A 119 16.21 5.34 25.48
N GLU A 120 15.33 4.34 25.51
CA GLU A 120 14.08 4.42 26.24
C GLU A 120 14.37 4.32 27.75
N GLN A 121 14.51 5.47 28.41
CA GLN A 121 14.48 5.55 29.87
C GLN A 121 13.08 5.08 30.32
N GLY A 122 12.99 3.84 30.79
CA GLY A 122 11.73 3.24 31.22
C GLY A 122 11.02 4.11 32.27
N ARG A 123 9.76 4.48 32.00
CA ARG A 123 8.91 5.19 32.97
C ARG A 123 8.02 4.21 33.72
N THR A 124 8.07 4.23 35.04
CA THR A 124 7.13 3.49 35.89
C THR A 124 5.79 4.22 35.91
N ILE A 125 4.72 3.55 35.49
CA ILE A 125 3.35 4.09 35.54
C ILE A 125 2.70 3.61 36.85
N PRO A 126 2.37 4.50 37.80
CA PRO A 126 1.71 4.11 39.05
C PRO A 126 0.25 3.71 38.79
N ILE A 127 -0.22 2.67 39.48
CA ILE A 127 -1.62 2.23 39.43
C ILE A 127 -2.39 2.92 40.56
N THR A 128 -3.41 3.70 40.23
CA THR A 128 -4.33 4.28 41.21
C THR A 128 -5.51 3.35 41.43
N ARG A 129 -5.69 2.86 42.66
CA ARG A 129 -6.87 2.08 43.05
C ARG A 129 -8.07 3.03 43.21
N ILE A 130 -9.12 2.82 42.42
CA ILE A 130 -10.39 3.53 42.58
C ILE A 130 -11.23 2.72 43.56
N GLU A 131 -11.42 3.23 44.78
CA GLU A 131 -12.37 2.62 45.71
C GLU A 131 -13.80 2.96 45.25
N LYS A 132 -14.67 1.95 45.21
CA LYS A 132 -16.10 2.23 45.05
C LYS A 132 -16.56 2.98 46.30
N PRO A 133 -17.35 4.07 46.18
CA PRO A 133 -17.94 4.70 47.35
C PRO A 133 -18.78 3.65 48.07
N HIS A 134 -18.31 3.23 49.24
CA HIS A 134 -19.07 2.35 50.12
C HIS A 134 -20.20 3.20 50.71
N ALA A 135 -21.43 2.95 50.27
CA ALA A 135 -22.59 3.56 50.91
C ALA A 135 -22.67 3.02 52.35
N GLU A 136 -22.36 3.87 53.32
CA GLU A 136 -22.66 3.64 54.73
C GLU A 136 -24.17 3.85 54.90
N ASP A 137 -24.93 2.75 54.91
CA ASP A 137 -26.29 2.75 55.44
C ASP A 137 -26.19 2.67 56.98
N GLU A 138 -26.06 3.84 57.62
CA GLU A 138 -26.28 3.98 59.05
C GLU A 138 -27.79 4.07 59.36
N ALA A 139 -28.20 3.18 60.27
CA ALA A 139 -29.18 3.39 61.34
C ALA A 139 -30.68 3.51 61.00
N GLY A 140 -31.42 2.47 61.41
CA GLY A 140 -32.87 2.51 61.57
C GLY A 140 -33.36 1.47 62.59
N LYS A 141 -32.87 1.56 63.83
CA LYS A 141 -33.30 0.77 64.99
C LYS A 141 -34.80 0.93 65.27
N LYS A 142 -35.56 -0.17 65.32
CA LYS A 142 -36.79 -0.34 66.11
C LYS A 142 -36.87 -1.75 66.64
#